data_AF-A0A7J4GU02-F1
#
_entry.id   AF-A0A7J4GU02-F1
#
_cell.length_a   1.000
_cell.length_b   1.000
_cell.length_c   1.000
_cell.angle_alpha   90.00
_cell.angle_beta   90.00
_cell.angle_gamma   90.00
#
_symmetry.space_group_name_H-M   'P 1'
#
loop_
_entity.id
_entity.type
_entity.pdbx_description
1 polymer ?
#
loop_
_entity_poly.entity_id
_entity_poly.type
_entity_poly.pdbx_seq_one_letter_code
_entity_poly.pdbx_strand_id
1 'polypeptide(L)'
;MEQRIVKNDEGVSPVIAVILMVAITVVLAAVLYVWAASFLEQGESAPIATFTVETSSSGEYYVKVIKVSKQEDLAGFKYYLKDETGSTYVGGNGFGEIAMQVIAGEEHGIENTYNGDDPVLESRKNNVSADDGSEFPVHFNDNDRDGKLSAGDQFTVYGTGNSANGPASSGWKLDIQFDASGDIVGWGEIN
;
A
#
# COMPACT_ATOMS: atom_id res chain seq x y z
N MET A 1 32.30 -72.54 -25.57
CA MET A 1 32.89 -71.24 -25.94
C MET A 1 32.18 -70.19 -25.10
N GLU A 2 32.91 -69.59 -24.16
CA GLU A 2 32.38 -68.63 -23.18
C GLU A 2 32.33 -67.23 -23.80
N GLN A 3 31.19 -66.54 -23.70
CA GLN A 3 31.09 -65.15 -24.12
C GLN A 3 31.63 -64.24 -23.02
N ARG A 4 32.81 -63.65 -23.25
CA ARG A 4 33.34 -62.56 -22.43
C ARG A 4 32.55 -61.29 -22.72
N ILE A 5 31.84 -60.78 -21.71
CA ILE A 5 31.24 -59.44 -21.75
C ILE A 5 32.40 -58.44 -21.58
N VAL A 6 32.79 -57.79 -22.67
CA VAL A 6 33.70 -56.64 -22.63
C VAL A 6 32.88 -55.43 -22.18
N LYS A 7 33.13 -54.93 -20.97
CA LYS A 7 32.62 -53.62 -20.55
C LYS A 7 33.61 -52.55 -21.03
N ASN A 8 33.14 -51.65 -21.89
CA ASN A 8 33.89 -50.48 -22.34
C ASN A 8 33.65 -49.35 -21.32
N ASP A 9 34.60 -49.11 -20.42
CA ASP A 9 34.65 -47.92 -19.55
C ASP A 9 35.49 -46.84 -20.24
N GLU A 10 34.97 -46.31 -21.34
CA GLU A 10 35.51 -45.08 -21.93
C GLU A 10 34.88 -43.88 -21.20
N GLY A 11 35.70 -43.16 -20.42
CA GLY A 11 35.26 -41.96 -19.71
C GLY A 11 34.86 -40.84 -20.67
N VAL A 12 33.89 -40.02 -20.25
CA VAL A 12 33.45 -38.83 -21.00
C VAL A 12 34.66 -37.92 -21.24
N SER A 13 34.83 -37.43 -22.48
CA SER A 13 35.92 -36.51 -22.84
C SER A 13 35.97 -35.31 -21.89
N PRO A 14 37.16 -34.86 -21.44
CA PRO A 14 37.29 -33.74 -20.50
C PRO A 14 36.56 -32.48 -20.95
N VAL A 15 36.57 -32.17 -22.25
CA VAL A 15 35.89 -31.00 -22.82
C VAL A 15 34.37 -31.17 -22.80
N ILE A 16 33.89 -32.35 -23.14
CA ILE A 16 32.45 -32.66 -23.15
C ILE A 16 31.89 -32.64 -21.73
N ALA A 17 32.66 -33.14 -20.75
CA ALA A 17 32.30 -33.08 -19.34
C ALA A 17 32.11 -31.63 -18.86
N VAL A 18 33.01 -30.72 -19.25
CA VAL A 18 32.91 -29.30 -18.89
C VAL A 18 31.68 -28.64 -19.52
N ILE A 19 31.41 -28.89 -20.80
CA ILE A 19 30.25 -28.31 -21.49
C ILE A 19 28.94 -28.76 -20.82
N LEU A 20 28.82 -30.05 -20.51
CA LEU A 20 27.64 -30.61 -19.84
C LEU A 20 27.46 -30.03 -18.43
N MET A 21 28.55 -29.89 -17.68
CA MET A 21 28.52 -29.29 -16.35
C MET A 21 28.04 -27.84 -16.40
N VAL A 22 28.60 -27.03 -17.30
CA VAL A 22 28.21 -25.63 -17.47
C VAL A 22 26.75 -25.53 -17.91
N ALA A 23 26.31 -26.34 -18.87
CA ALA A 23 24.93 -26.35 -19.34
C ALA A 23 23.93 -26.63 -18.21
N ILE A 24 24.19 -27.63 -17.36
CA ILE A 24 23.33 -27.95 -16.22
C ILE A 24 23.32 -26.80 -15.20
N THR A 25 24.47 -26.20 -14.89
CA THR A 25 24.52 -25.08 -13.93
C THR A 25 23.75 -23.87 -14.41
N VAL A 26 23.78 -23.54 -15.70
CA VAL A 26 23.02 -22.43 -16.28
C VAL A 26 21.53 -22.70 -16.19
N VAL A 27 21.10 -23.93 -16.50
CA VAL A 27 19.69 -24.34 -16.39
C VAL A 27 19.22 -24.28 -14.93
N LEU A 28 20.00 -24.84 -14.00
CA LEU A 28 19.65 -24.82 -12.57
C LEU A 28 19.59 -23.39 -12.03
N ALA A 29 20.54 -22.53 -12.40
CA ALA A 29 20.54 -21.12 -12.00
C ALA A 29 19.31 -20.38 -12.55
N ALA A 30 18.93 -20.62 -13.81
CA ALA A 30 17.74 -20.01 -14.40
C ALA A 30 16.45 -20.47 -13.71
N VAL A 31 16.32 -21.77 -13.41
CA VAL A 31 15.16 -22.31 -12.69
C VAL A 31 15.09 -21.75 -11.27
N LEU A 32 16.21 -21.69 -10.55
CA LEU A 32 16.30 -21.08 -9.23
C LEU A 32 15.93 -19.60 -9.26
N TYR A 33 16.36 -18.86 -10.29
CA TYR A 33 16.02 -17.45 -10.44
C TYR A 33 14.51 -17.25 -10.63
N VAL A 34 13.87 -18.01 -11.52
CA VAL A 34 12.42 -17.93 -11.74
C VAL A 34 11.65 -18.28 -10.47
N TRP A 35 12.08 -19.34 -9.75
CA TRP A 35 11.45 -19.74 -8.49
C TRP A 35 11.64 -18.71 -7.37
N ALA A 36 12.84 -18.16 -7.24
CA ALA A 36 13.15 -17.13 -6.24
C ALA A 36 12.43 -15.81 -6.54
N ALA A 37 12.28 -15.42 -7.82
CA ALA A 37 11.48 -14.26 -8.21
C ALA A 37 10.02 -14.42 -7.78
N SER A 38 9.40 -15.58 -8.06
CA SER A 38 8.02 -15.85 -7.61
C SER A 38 7.87 -15.95 -6.08
N PHE A 39 8.93 -16.29 -5.36
CA PHE A 39 8.93 -16.31 -3.89
C PHE A 39 9.09 -14.90 -3.29
N LEU A 40 9.91 -14.05 -3.91
CA LEU A 40 10.00 -12.63 -3.54
C LEU A 40 8.73 -11.86 -3.86
N GLU A 41 7.95 -12.31 -4.85
CA GLU A 41 6.62 -11.79 -5.18
C GLU A 41 5.49 -12.33 -4.28
N GLN A 42 5.74 -13.33 -3.42
CA GLN A 42 4.79 -13.66 -2.34
C GLN A 42 4.88 -12.59 -1.25
N GLY A 43 4.26 -11.46 -1.55
CA GLY A 43 4.14 -10.30 -0.69
C GLY A 43 3.62 -10.67 0.69
N GLU A 44 4.10 -9.93 1.68
CA GLU A 44 3.63 -9.96 3.05
C GLU A 44 2.10 -9.91 3.07
N SER A 45 1.44 -10.80 3.82
CA SER A 45 -0.02 -10.80 3.88
C SER A 45 -0.52 -9.43 4.34
N ALA A 46 -1.35 -8.79 3.50
CA ALA A 46 -1.89 -7.48 3.80
C ALA A 46 -2.63 -7.48 5.15
N PRO A 47 -2.50 -6.42 5.95
CA PRO A 47 -3.31 -6.29 7.15
C PRO A 47 -4.79 -6.17 6.76
N ILE A 48 -5.67 -6.49 7.70
CA ILE A 48 -7.11 -6.31 7.56
C ILE A 48 -7.53 -5.29 8.61
N ALA A 49 -8.11 -4.19 8.16
CA ALA A 49 -8.60 -3.10 8.99
C ALA A 49 -10.13 -3.08 8.99
N THR A 50 -10.73 -2.82 10.15
CA THR A 50 -12.17 -2.63 10.31
C THR A 50 -12.44 -1.18 10.62
N PHE A 51 -13.38 -0.58 9.89
CA PHE A 51 -13.73 0.82 10.01
C PHE A 51 -15.18 1.01 10.47
N THR A 52 -15.44 2.14 11.11
CA THR A 52 -16.80 2.65 11.35
C THR A 52 -16.88 4.07 10.85
N VAL A 53 -18.03 4.42 10.26
CA VAL A 53 -18.27 5.76 9.72
C VAL A 53 -19.31 6.48 10.59
N GLU A 54 -18.97 7.69 11.01
CA GLU A 54 -19.88 8.58 11.75
C GLU A 54 -20.04 9.89 10.97
N THR A 55 -21.26 10.38 10.83
CA THR A 55 -21.56 11.63 10.12
C THR A 55 -21.68 12.80 11.09
N SER A 56 -20.97 13.88 10.81
CA SER A 56 -21.08 15.16 11.52
C SER A 56 -22.18 16.03 10.91
N SER A 57 -22.89 16.80 11.73
CA SER A 57 -23.87 17.78 11.24
C SER A 57 -23.23 18.92 10.42
N SER A 58 -21.92 19.04 10.45
CA SER A 58 -21.15 20.10 9.78
C SER A 58 -20.70 19.74 8.35
N GLY A 59 -21.05 18.55 7.84
CA GLY A 59 -20.70 18.07 6.50
C GLY A 59 -19.41 17.24 6.42
N GLU A 60 -18.85 16.86 7.57
CA GLU A 60 -17.69 15.98 7.68
C GLU A 60 -18.14 14.54 8.01
N TYR A 61 -17.37 13.56 7.56
CA TYR A 61 -17.56 12.15 7.88
C TYR A 61 -16.30 11.59 8.54
N TYR A 62 -16.44 11.00 9.72
CA TYR A 62 -15.34 10.42 10.47
C TYR A 62 -15.29 8.92 10.24
N VAL A 63 -14.27 8.45 9.52
CA VAL A 63 -13.99 7.04 9.29
C VAL A 63 -12.94 6.60 10.30
N LYS A 64 -13.38 5.98 11.40
CA LYS A 64 -12.52 5.55 12.51
C LYS A 64 -12.04 4.12 12.33
N VAL A 65 -10.78 3.88 12.61
CA VAL A 65 -10.18 2.53 12.64
C VAL A 65 -10.52 1.87 13.97
N ILE A 66 -11.28 0.77 13.93
CA ILE A 66 -11.68 0.03 15.13
C ILE A 66 -10.67 -1.05 15.49
N LYS A 67 -10.12 -1.70 14.47
CA LYS A 67 -9.19 -2.82 14.65
C LYS A 67 -8.36 -3.00 13.40
N VAL A 68 -7.09 -3.39 13.59
CA VAL A 68 -6.19 -3.84 12.52
C VAL A 68 -5.63 -5.20 12.90
N SER A 69 -5.55 -6.13 11.95
CA SER A 69 -5.03 -7.49 12.20
C SER A 69 -3.51 -7.52 12.43
N LYS A 70 -2.79 -6.56 11.84
CA LYS A 70 -1.35 -6.35 11.95
C LYS A 70 -1.06 -4.86 11.77
N GLN A 71 -0.32 -4.27 12.71
CA GLN A 71 0.05 -2.86 12.62
C GLN A 71 1.24 -2.70 11.67
N GLU A 72 1.02 -1.96 10.59
CA GLU A 72 2.02 -1.60 9.60
C GLU A 72 2.26 -0.09 9.60
N ASP A 73 3.43 0.32 9.11
CA ASP A 73 3.79 1.73 8.97
C ASP A 73 2.81 2.46 8.03
N LEU A 74 2.41 3.68 8.40
CA LEU A 74 1.50 4.50 7.59
C LEU A 74 2.04 4.77 6.17
N ALA A 75 3.36 4.76 5.98
CA ALA A 75 3.99 4.96 4.68
C ALA A 75 3.70 3.83 3.68
N GLY A 76 3.24 2.67 4.17
CA GLY A 76 2.86 1.52 3.34
C GLY A 76 1.39 1.53 2.89
N PHE A 77 0.65 2.62 3.11
CA PHE A 77 -0.77 2.69 2.80
C PHE A 77 -1.14 3.90 1.93
N LYS A 78 -2.06 3.63 1.01
CA LYS A 78 -2.73 4.63 0.18
C LYS A 78 -4.21 4.69 0.49
N TYR A 79 -4.81 5.84 0.19
CA TYR A 79 -6.26 6.01 0.23
C TYR A 79 -6.82 6.34 -1.16
N TYR A 80 -8.08 5.96 -1.37
CA TYR A 80 -8.85 6.30 -2.57
C TYR A 80 -10.25 6.71 -2.16
N LEU A 81 -10.59 7.98 -2.38
CA LEU A 81 -11.95 8.46 -2.29
C LEU A 81 -12.69 8.13 -3.59
N LYS A 82 -13.70 7.27 -3.51
CA LYS A 82 -14.48 6.78 -4.64
C LYS A 82 -15.91 7.29 -4.59
N ASP A 83 -16.43 7.67 -5.74
CA ASP A 83 -17.84 8.04 -5.90
C ASP A 83 -18.77 6.82 -5.86
N GLU A 84 -20.07 7.07 -5.95
CA GLU A 84 -21.12 6.03 -5.96
C GLU A 84 -20.98 5.01 -7.11
N THR A 85 -20.26 5.36 -8.17
CA THR A 85 -19.96 4.46 -9.30
C THR A 85 -18.74 3.59 -9.06
N GLY A 86 -17.97 3.87 -8.01
CA GLY A 86 -16.69 3.23 -7.69
C GLY A 86 -15.49 3.89 -8.36
N SER A 87 -15.67 5.04 -9.01
CA SER A 87 -14.60 5.79 -9.66
C SER A 87 -13.87 6.68 -8.65
N THR A 88 -12.55 6.69 -8.68
CA THR A 88 -11.75 7.58 -7.82
C THR A 88 -11.98 9.05 -8.20
N TYR A 89 -12.19 9.90 -7.20
CA TYR A 89 -12.28 11.34 -7.38
C TYR A 89 -10.92 11.93 -7.80
N VAL A 90 -10.90 12.66 -8.92
CA VAL A 90 -9.67 13.26 -9.51
C VAL A 90 -9.71 14.79 -9.55
N GLY A 91 -10.75 15.43 -8.99
CA GLY A 91 -10.90 16.89 -8.98
C GLY A 91 -10.06 17.62 -7.92
N GLY A 92 -9.19 16.91 -7.21
CA GLY A 92 -8.34 17.38 -6.12
C GLY A 92 -7.48 16.23 -5.59
N ASN A 93 -6.99 16.33 -4.34
CA ASN A 93 -6.21 15.26 -3.69
C ASN A 93 -7.12 14.12 -3.18
N GLY A 94 -7.95 13.54 -4.06
CA GLY A 94 -8.90 12.48 -3.73
C GLY A 94 -8.27 11.09 -3.54
N PHE A 95 -6.98 10.95 -3.82
CA PHE A 95 -6.24 9.72 -3.61
C PHE A 95 -4.75 10.04 -3.40
N GLY A 96 -4.03 9.13 -2.74
CA GLY A 96 -2.60 9.29 -2.51
C GLY A 96 -2.12 8.53 -1.28
N GLU A 97 -0.93 8.89 -0.82
CA GLU A 97 -0.32 8.34 0.39
C GLU A 97 -1.00 8.86 1.66
N ILE A 98 -1.03 8.04 2.71
CA ILE A 98 -1.54 8.45 4.02
C ILE A 98 -0.46 9.22 4.80
N ALA A 99 0.70 8.60 5.01
CA ALA A 99 1.82 9.24 5.70
C ALA A 99 2.35 10.45 4.93
N MET A 100 2.89 11.43 5.65
CA MET A 100 3.68 12.51 5.06
C MET A 100 5.01 11.96 4.56
N GLN A 101 5.25 12.06 3.25
CA GLN A 101 6.44 11.52 2.62
C GLN A 101 6.80 12.22 1.31
N VAL A 102 8.10 12.23 0.96
CA VAL A 102 8.57 12.70 -0.33
C VAL A 102 8.89 11.49 -1.22
N ILE A 103 8.11 11.28 -2.26
CA ILE A 103 8.31 10.18 -3.22
C ILE A 103 8.69 10.78 -4.56
N ALA A 104 9.81 10.33 -5.14
CA ALA A 104 10.29 10.81 -6.43
C ALA A 104 10.46 12.35 -6.54
N GLY A 105 10.63 13.04 -5.40
CA GLY A 105 10.77 14.49 -5.33
C GLY A 105 9.44 15.26 -5.22
N GLU A 106 8.31 14.56 -5.13
CA GLU A 106 6.99 15.14 -4.89
C GLU A 106 6.53 14.86 -3.45
N GLU A 107 5.83 15.83 -2.87
CA GLU A 107 5.29 15.74 -1.51
C GLU A 107 3.95 15.02 -1.52
N HIS A 108 3.81 14.01 -0.67
CA HIS A 108 2.59 13.23 -0.50
C HIS A 108 2.21 13.15 0.99
N GLY A 109 1.01 12.65 1.25
CA GLY A 109 0.48 12.48 2.59
C GLY A 109 -0.70 13.38 2.88
N ILE A 110 -1.52 12.92 3.83
CA ILE A 110 -2.69 13.60 4.39
C ILE A 110 -2.72 13.55 5.92
N GLU A 111 -1.64 13.09 6.55
CA GLU A 111 -1.49 13.00 8.00
C GLU A 111 -1.32 14.39 8.65
N ASN A 112 -2.29 14.78 9.47
CA ASN A 112 -2.28 16.03 10.25
C ASN A 112 -1.39 15.97 11.49
N THR A 113 -1.07 14.78 11.94
CA THR A 113 -0.36 14.48 13.19
C THR A 113 1.13 14.21 13.00
N TYR A 114 1.63 14.41 11.78
CA TYR A 114 3.04 14.30 11.46
C TYR A 114 3.89 15.11 12.45
N ASN A 115 4.97 14.49 12.94
CA ASN A 115 5.84 15.03 13.98
C ASN A 115 7.33 14.91 13.63
N GLY A 116 7.66 14.70 12.35
CA GLY A 116 9.04 14.60 11.90
C GLY A 116 9.73 15.97 11.75
N ASP A 117 11.01 15.93 11.44
CA ASP A 117 11.88 17.12 11.38
C ASP A 117 12.04 17.70 9.96
N ASP A 118 11.28 17.20 8.97
CA ASP A 118 11.38 17.68 7.60
C ASP A 118 10.53 18.95 7.38
N PRO A 119 11.15 20.11 7.08
CA PRO A 119 10.42 21.37 6.94
C PRO A 119 9.47 21.39 5.74
N VAL A 120 9.73 20.60 4.70
CA VAL A 120 8.87 20.51 3.51
C VAL A 120 7.60 19.76 3.88
N LEU A 121 7.74 18.61 4.55
CA LEU A 121 6.60 17.82 5.01
C LEU A 121 5.78 18.55 6.08
N GLU A 122 6.43 19.31 6.95
CA GLU A 122 5.72 20.18 7.90
C GLU A 122 4.89 21.25 7.19
N SER A 123 5.42 21.86 6.12
CA SER A 123 4.67 22.81 5.30
C SER A 123 3.45 22.15 4.65
N ARG A 124 3.61 20.96 4.08
CA ARG A 124 2.50 20.20 3.49
C ARG A 124 1.44 19.87 4.53
N LYS A 125 1.83 19.31 5.67
CA LYS A 125 0.92 19.00 6.77
C LYS A 125 0.15 20.24 7.23
N ASN A 126 0.80 21.41 7.28
CA ASN A 126 0.10 22.64 7.63
C ASN A 126 -0.93 23.05 6.57
N ASN A 127 -0.66 22.86 5.27
CA ASN A 127 -1.62 23.09 4.21
C ASN A 127 -2.82 22.14 4.31
N VAL A 128 -2.57 20.83 4.49
CA VAL A 128 -3.63 19.82 4.67
C VAL A 128 -4.50 20.19 5.88
N SER A 129 -3.88 20.40 7.05
CA SER A 129 -4.62 20.69 8.29
C SER A 129 -5.41 22.01 8.28
N ALA A 130 -5.10 22.92 7.36
CA ALA A 130 -5.78 24.20 7.21
C ALA A 130 -6.89 24.18 6.14
N ASP A 131 -6.96 23.13 5.32
CA ASP A 131 -8.01 22.97 4.31
C ASP A 131 -9.33 22.48 4.94
N ASP A 132 -10.43 22.76 4.26
CA ASP A 132 -11.78 22.37 4.65
C ASP A 132 -12.37 21.27 3.75
N GLY A 133 -11.50 20.55 3.03
CA GLY A 133 -11.87 19.53 2.05
C GLY A 133 -11.86 19.99 0.60
N SER A 134 -11.67 21.30 0.35
CA SER A 134 -11.71 21.88 -0.99
C SER A 134 -10.55 21.42 -1.88
N GLU A 135 -9.35 21.30 -1.31
CA GLU A 135 -8.14 20.82 -1.99
C GLU A 135 -7.76 19.40 -1.54
N PHE A 136 -7.97 19.09 -0.27
CA PHE A 136 -7.69 17.82 0.39
C PHE A 136 -8.99 17.19 0.93
N PRO A 137 -9.77 16.48 0.07
CA PRO A 137 -11.03 15.85 0.46
C PRO A 137 -10.97 14.86 1.62
N VAL A 138 -9.78 14.37 1.95
CA VAL A 138 -9.55 13.38 3.01
C VAL A 138 -8.34 13.80 3.83
N HIS A 139 -8.53 13.87 5.14
CA HIS A 139 -7.46 14.07 6.12
C HIS A 139 -7.29 12.81 6.97
N PHE A 140 -6.10 12.64 7.55
CA PHE A 140 -5.81 11.55 8.48
C PHE A 140 -5.22 12.06 9.79
N ASN A 141 -5.62 11.44 10.89
CA ASN A 141 -5.15 11.73 12.24
C ASN A 141 -4.71 10.41 12.92
N ASP A 142 -3.41 10.29 13.15
CA ASP A 142 -2.80 9.26 14.02
C ASP A 142 -3.01 9.68 15.48
N ASN A 143 -3.85 8.92 16.18
CA ASN A 143 -4.32 9.32 17.50
C ASN A 143 -3.31 8.95 18.61
N ASP A 144 -2.57 7.86 18.47
CA ASP A 144 -1.55 7.44 19.43
C ASP A 144 -0.12 7.82 19.02
N ARG A 145 0.05 8.39 17.82
CA ARG A 145 1.30 8.93 17.27
C ARG A 145 2.40 7.88 17.17
N ASP A 146 2.01 6.66 16.85
CA ASP A 146 2.94 5.54 16.71
C ASP A 146 3.47 5.39 15.27
N GLY A 147 2.96 6.19 14.32
CA GLY A 147 3.34 6.18 12.91
C GLY A 147 2.81 4.96 12.15
N LYS A 148 1.80 4.27 12.70
CA LYS A 148 1.22 3.05 12.13
C LYS A 148 -0.28 3.22 11.91
N LEU A 149 -0.85 2.42 11.02
CA LEU A 149 -2.30 2.29 10.97
C LEU A 149 -2.75 1.44 12.16
N SER A 150 -3.36 2.08 13.15
CA SER A 150 -3.66 1.52 14.46
C SER A 150 -5.13 1.74 14.85
N ALA A 151 -5.58 1.09 15.91
CA ALA A 151 -6.96 1.23 16.38
C ALA A 151 -7.12 2.55 17.15
N GLY A 152 -8.08 3.36 16.75
CA GLY A 152 -8.31 4.71 17.28
C GLY A 152 -7.96 5.82 16.30
N ASP A 153 -7.21 5.50 15.23
CA ASP A 153 -6.94 6.43 14.15
C ASP A 153 -8.21 6.82 13.40
N GLN A 154 -8.15 7.98 12.76
CA GLN A 154 -9.33 8.55 12.11
C GLN A 154 -8.98 9.19 10.78
N PHE A 155 -9.76 8.87 9.76
CA PHE A 155 -9.86 9.68 8.55
C PHE A 155 -11.05 10.63 8.67
N THR A 156 -10.86 11.87 8.25
CA THR A 156 -11.94 12.82 8.07
C THR A 156 -12.16 13.02 6.58
N VAL A 157 -13.32 12.61 6.08
CA VAL A 157 -13.73 12.81 4.69
C VAL A 157 -14.66 14.01 4.63
N TYR A 158 -14.38 14.96 3.75
CA TYR A 158 -15.14 16.19 3.63
C TYR A 158 -16.19 16.09 2.53
N GLY A 159 -17.45 16.23 2.91
CA GLY A 159 -18.53 16.57 1.99
C GLY A 159 -18.80 18.07 2.01
N THR A 160 -20.05 18.44 1.74
CA THR A 160 -20.52 19.83 1.82
C THR A 160 -21.27 20.12 3.11
N GLY A 161 -20.91 21.21 3.79
CA GLY A 161 -21.59 21.70 4.98
C GLY A 161 -21.03 23.02 5.49
N ASN A 162 -21.35 23.37 6.74
CA ASN A 162 -20.93 24.65 7.33
C ASN A 162 -19.44 24.73 7.64
N SER A 163 -18.78 23.58 7.81
CA SER A 163 -17.34 23.49 8.10
C SER A 163 -16.62 22.56 7.11
N ALA A 164 -17.28 22.23 5.99
CA ALA A 164 -16.76 21.29 5.00
C ALA A 164 -17.12 21.78 3.59
N ASN A 165 -16.14 21.81 2.71
CA ASN A 165 -16.26 22.25 1.33
C ASN A 165 -15.70 21.20 0.35
N GLY A 166 -15.80 19.93 0.75
CA GLY A 166 -15.31 18.80 -0.01
C GLY A 166 -16.37 18.16 -0.93
N PRO A 167 -15.93 17.24 -1.80
CA PRO A 167 -16.76 16.65 -2.84
C PRO A 167 -17.62 15.46 -2.36
N ALA A 168 -17.34 14.91 -1.18
CA ALA A 168 -17.94 13.65 -0.77
C ALA A 168 -19.45 13.77 -0.56
N SER A 169 -20.18 12.71 -0.92
CA SER A 169 -21.63 12.61 -0.78
C SER A 169 -22.01 11.21 -0.30
N SER A 170 -23.25 11.04 0.15
CA SER A 170 -23.79 9.73 0.51
C SER A 170 -23.61 8.73 -0.64
N GLY A 171 -23.23 7.49 -0.33
CA GLY A 171 -22.88 6.44 -1.29
C GLY A 171 -21.42 6.41 -1.74
N TRP A 172 -20.62 7.43 -1.40
CA TRP A 172 -19.19 7.43 -1.65
C TRP A 172 -18.44 6.49 -0.70
N LYS A 173 -17.22 6.10 -1.05
CA LYS A 173 -16.40 5.16 -0.27
C LYS A 173 -14.98 5.67 -0.11
N LEU A 174 -14.42 5.49 1.08
CA LEU A 174 -12.99 5.64 1.33
C LEU A 174 -12.38 4.24 1.38
N ASP A 175 -11.57 3.90 0.38
CA ASP A 175 -10.82 2.64 0.33
C ASP A 175 -9.39 2.88 0.83
N ILE A 176 -8.89 1.97 1.66
CA ILE A 176 -7.49 1.95 2.12
C ILE A 176 -6.79 0.75 1.48
N GLN A 177 -5.69 0.99 0.78
CA GLN A 177 -4.88 -0.02 0.10
C GLN A 177 -3.53 -0.18 0.80
N PHE A 178 -3.04 -1.41 0.87
CA PHE A 178 -1.67 -1.71 1.30
C PHE A 178 -0.75 -1.86 0.09
N ASP A 179 0.32 -1.08 0.06
CA ASP A 179 1.20 -0.92 -1.11
C ASP A 179 1.90 -2.20 -1.52
N ALA A 180 2.38 -2.97 -0.54
CA ALA A 180 3.22 -4.12 -0.81
C ALA A 180 2.46 -5.26 -1.53
N SER A 181 1.15 -5.37 -1.33
CA SER A 181 0.32 -6.38 -2.01
C SER A 181 -0.67 -5.79 -3.03
N GLY A 182 -1.01 -4.51 -2.93
CA GLY A 182 -2.05 -3.86 -3.72
C GLY A 182 -3.47 -4.17 -3.25
N ASP A 183 -3.65 -4.88 -2.13
CA ASP A 183 -4.96 -5.27 -1.61
C ASP A 183 -5.64 -4.10 -0.88
N ILE A 184 -6.97 -4.03 -0.99
CA ILE A 184 -7.78 -3.16 -0.14
C ILE A 184 -7.89 -3.81 1.25
N VAL A 185 -7.29 -3.16 2.25
CA VAL A 185 -7.26 -3.65 3.64
C VAL A 185 -8.55 -3.37 4.40
N GLY A 186 -9.32 -2.40 3.91
CA GLY A 186 -10.70 -2.15 4.30
C GLY A 186 -11.20 -0.82 3.75
N TRP A 187 -12.46 -0.51 4.05
CA TRP A 187 -13.15 0.64 3.50
C TRP A 187 -14.21 1.19 4.46
N GLY A 188 -14.60 2.44 4.26
CA GLY A 188 -15.74 3.09 4.91
C GLY A 188 -16.70 3.70 3.89
N GLU A 189 -17.99 3.38 3.99
CA GLU A 189 -19.03 3.95 3.14
C GLU A 189 -19.68 5.16 3.82
N ILE A 190 -19.71 6.25 3.07
CA ILE A 190 -20.27 7.54 3.45
C ILE A 190 -21.78 7.45 3.35
N ASN A 191 -22.49 7.78 4.43
CA ASN A 191 -23.94 7.70 4.50
C ASN A 191 -24.57 9.04 4.92
#